data_AF-A0A7X7T3T4-F1
#
_entry.id   AF-A0A7X7T3T4-F1
#
_cell.length_a   1.000
_cell.length_b   1.000
_cell.length_c   1.000
_cell.angle_alpha   90.00
_cell.angle_beta   90.00
_cell.angle_gamma   90.00
#
_symmetry.space_group_name_H-M   'P 1'
#
loop_
_entity.id
_entity.type
_entity.pdbx_description
1 polymer ?
#
loop_
_entity_poly.entity_id
_entity_poly.type
_entity_poly.pdbx_seq_one_letter_code
_entity_poly.pdbx_strand_id
1 'polypeptide(L)'
;MGEVMAVRLSAEMRRKLLTTAKRRRMTASEAVREAVESWLERSEEQASPAARIADLIGGVHGGDPQRSAGGGARVARELVAQRDR
;
A
#
# COMPACT_ATOMS: atom_id res chain seq x y z
N MET A 1 -18.48 15.75 -20.03
CA MET A 1 -19.07 14.47 -20.46
C MET A 1 -18.04 13.39 -20.21
N GLY A 2 -18.35 12.38 -19.42
CA GLY A 2 -17.42 11.27 -19.17
C GLY A 2 -17.20 10.44 -20.43
N GLU A 3 -16.02 9.82 -20.53
CA GLU A 3 -15.66 8.93 -21.62
C GLU A 3 -16.55 7.67 -21.60
N VAL A 4 -17.04 7.23 -22.77
CA VAL A 4 -17.96 6.10 -22.88
C VAL A 4 -17.17 4.84 -23.23
N MET A 5 -17.24 3.83 -22.35
CA MET A 5 -16.62 2.52 -22.57
C MET A 5 -17.67 1.44 -22.79
N ALA A 6 -17.46 0.60 -23.80
CA ALA A 6 -18.26 -0.60 -24.03
C ALA A 6 -17.49 -1.85 -23.60
N VAL A 7 -18.11 -2.70 -22.79
CA VAL A 7 -17.50 -3.94 -22.29
C VAL A 7 -18.33 -5.14 -22.76
N ARG A 8 -17.65 -6.16 -23.32
CA ARG A 8 -18.29 -7.43 -23.64
C ARG A 8 -18.28 -8.34 -22.42
N LEU A 9 -19.45 -8.83 -22.04
CA LEU A 9 -19.64 -9.73 -20.91
C LEU A 9 -20.13 -11.08 -21.40
N SER A 10 -19.75 -12.15 -20.71
CA SER A 10 -20.39 -13.45 -20.90
C SER A 10 -21.88 -13.37 -20.54
N ALA A 11 -22.69 -14.26 -21.10
CA ALA A 11 -24.13 -14.29 -20.82
C ALA A 11 -24.43 -14.46 -19.33
N GLU A 12 -23.64 -15.29 -18.64
CA GLU A 12 -23.72 -15.50 -17.20
C GLU A 12 -23.43 -14.21 -16.41
N MET A 13 -22.32 -13.53 -16.75
CA MET A 13 -21.91 -12.30 -16.07
C MET A 13 -22.94 -11.18 -16.29
N ARG A 14 -23.45 -11.04 -17.52
CA ARG A 14 -24.51 -10.08 -17.83
C ARG A 14 -25.75 -10.33 -16.99
N ARG A 15 -26.16 -11.59 -16.82
CA ARG A 15 -27.33 -11.96 -16.00
C ARG A 15 -27.11 -11.63 -14.52
N LYS A 16 -25.93 -11.93 -13.98
CA LYS A 16 -25.55 -11.58 -12.59
C LYS A 16 -25.55 -10.07 -12.38
N LEU A 17 -24.97 -9.31 -13.31
CA LEU A 17 -24.94 -7.84 -13.26
C LEU A 17 -26.36 -7.26 -13.22
N LEU A 18 -27.21 -7.64 -14.17
CA LEU A 18 -28.59 -7.14 -14.25
C LEU A 18 -29.41 -7.50 -13.00
N THR A 19 -29.21 -8.70 -12.45
CA THR A 19 -29.87 -9.14 -11.23
C THR A 19 -29.44 -8.31 -10.03
N THR A 20 -28.16 -7.99 -9.93
CA THR A 20 -27.60 -7.18 -8.84
C THR A 20 -28.03 -5.72 -8.97
N ALA A 21 -27.95 -5.15 -10.16
CA ALA A 21 -28.42 -3.80 -10.47
C ALA A 21 -29.92 -3.65 -10.12
N LYS A 22 -30.76 -4.62 -10.50
CA LYS A 22 -32.20 -4.64 -10.14
C LYS A 22 -32.41 -4.67 -8.62
N ARG A 23 -31.70 -5.54 -7.89
CA ARG A 23 -31.82 -5.62 -6.42
C ARG A 23 -31.44 -4.31 -5.72
N ARG A 24 -30.47 -3.58 -6.28
CA ARG A 24 -29.99 -2.30 -5.74
C ARG A 24 -30.70 -1.07 -6.32
N ARG A 25 -31.69 -1.25 -7.21
CA ARG A 25 -32.39 -0.17 -7.93
C ARG A 25 -31.43 0.75 -8.72
N MET A 26 -30.39 0.17 -9.30
CA MET A 26 -29.38 0.86 -10.11
C MET A 26 -29.49 0.43 -11.58
N THR A 27 -28.99 1.27 -12.47
CA THR A 27 -28.73 0.88 -13.85
C THR A 27 -27.53 -0.08 -13.93
N ALA A 28 -27.43 -0.83 -15.04
CA ALA A 28 -26.29 -1.72 -15.25
C ALA A 28 -24.96 -0.96 -15.25
N SER A 29 -24.91 0.24 -15.85
CA SER A 29 -23.70 1.05 -15.93
C SER A 29 -23.30 1.67 -14.58
N GLU A 30 -24.27 1.98 -13.72
CA GLU A 30 -23.97 2.41 -12.33
C GLU A 30 -23.44 1.24 -11.51
N ALA A 31 -24.04 0.06 -11.63
CA ALA A 31 -23.55 -1.14 -10.94
C ALA A 31 -22.13 -1.53 -11.37
N VAL A 32 -21.78 -1.32 -12.65
CA VAL A 32 -20.39 -1.52 -13.13
C VAL A 32 -19.45 -0.48 -12.54
N ARG A 33 -19.83 0.81 -12.52
CA ARG A 33 -19.00 1.87 -11.93
C ARG A 33 -18.73 1.62 -10.44
N GLU A 34 -19.76 1.33 -9.67
CA GLU A 34 -19.63 1.01 -8.25
C GLU A 34 -18.70 -0.21 -8.04
N ALA A 35 -18.86 -1.26 -8.84
CA ALA A 35 -18.02 -2.45 -8.73
C ALA A 35 -16.53 -2.16 -9.03
N VAL A 36 -16.24 -1.27 -9.99
CA VAL A 36 -14.88 -0.84 -10.31
C VAL A 36 -14.29 0.02 -9.21
N GLU A 37 -15.04 1.02 -8.73
CA GLU A 37 -14.63 1.89 -7.60
C GLU A 37 -14.32 1.05 -6.35
N SER A 38 -15.24 0.18 -5.93
CA SER A 38 -15.03 -0.71 -4.79
C SER A 38 -13.90 -1.72 -4.99
N TRP A 39 -13.53 -2.04 -6.24
CA TRP A 39 -12.35 -2.88 -6.51
C TRP A 39 -11.06 -2.08 -6.38
N LEU A 40 -11.02 -0.84 -6.89
CA LEU A 40 -9.88 0.07 -6.75
C LEU A 40 -9.61 0.39 -5.28
N GLU A 41 -10.63 0.75 -4.51
CA GLU A 41 -10.50 1.05 -3.07
C GLU A 41 -9.87 -0.13 -2.30
N ARG A 42 -10.37 -1.36 -2.54
CA ARG A 42 -9.79 -2.57 -1.93
C ARG A 42 -8.38 -2.89 -2.41
N SER A 43 -8.02 -2.47 -3.63
CA SER A 43 -6.67 -2.63 -4.17
C SER A 43 -5.71 -1.61 -3.56
N GLU A 44 -6.16 -0.39 -3.30
CA GLU A 44 -5.38 0.66 -2.63
C GLU A 44 -5.17 0.37 -1.14
N GLU A 45 -6.18 -0.17 -0.45
CA GLU A 45 -6.03 -0.68 0.91
C GLU A 45 -4.99 -1.82 0.99
N GLN A 46 -4.84 -2.58 -0.10
CA GLN A 46 -3.81 -3.60 -0.29
C GLN A 46 -2.48 -3.06 -0.83
N ALA A 47 -2.21 -1.75 -0.69
CA ALA A 47 -0.88 -1.21 -0.93
C ALA A 47 0.18 -2.11 -0.27
N SER A 48 1.11 -2.61 -1.09
CA SER A 48 2.08 -3.63 -0.67
C SER A 48 2.82 -3.14 0.59
N PRO A 49 3.31 -4.06 1.45
CA PRO A 49 4.12 -3.65 2.60
C PRO A 49 5.25 -2.69 2.22
N ALA A 50 5.82 -2.84 1.02
CA ALA A 50 6.82 -1.93 0.45
C ALA A 50 6.28 -0.51 0.18
N ALA A 51 5.07 -0.37 -0.36
CA ALA A 51 4.44 0.93 -0.57
C ALA A 51 4.12 1.64 0.76
N ARG A 52 3.77 0.88 1.81
CA ARG A 52 3.50 1.42 3.16
C ARG A 52 4.75 1.93 3.89
N ILE A 53 5.94 1.47 3.50
CA ILE A 53 7.21 1.90 4.09
C ILE A 53 8.04 2.77 3.14
N ALA A 54 7.53 3.09 1.94
CA ALA A 54 8.26 3.88 0.95
C ALA A 54 8.69 5.24 1.51
N ASP A 55 7.82 5.89 2.29
CA ASP A 55 8.11 7.16 2.95
C ASP A 55 9.11 7.01 4.12
N LEU A 56 9.24 5.81 4.71
CA LEU A 56 10.27 5.50 5.70
C LEU A 56 11.65 5.31 5.07
N ILE A 57 11.71 4.87 3.80
CA ILE A 57 12.97 4.73 3.05
C ILE A 57 13.57 6.11 2.75
N GLY A 58 12.73 7.13 2.51
CA GLY A 58 13.15 8.54 2.38
C GLY A 58 13.29 9.31 3.71
N GLY A 59 12.70 8.79 4.79
CA GLY A 59 12.60 9.46 6.09
C GLY A 59 13.89 9.46 6.94
N VAL A 60 14.90 8.66 6.59
CA VAL A 60 16.20 8.74 7.27
C VAL A 60 17.02 9.84 6.59
N HIS A 61 16.66 11.10 6.84
CA HIS A 61 17.68 12.13 6.96
C HIS A 61 18.54 11.70 8.12
N GLY A 62 19.65 11.01 7.83
CA GLY A 62 20.59 10.53 8.82
C GLY A 62 20.87 11.67 9.78
N GLY A 63 20.42 11.52 11.03
CA GLY A 63 20.90 12.38 12.11
C GLY A 63 22.43 12.34 12.15
N ASP A 64 23.04 13.26 12.88
CA ASP A 64 24.50 13.50 12.88
C ASP A 64 25.34 12.26 12.46
N PRO A 65 25.93 12.28 11.25
CA PRO A 65 26.65 11.13 10.69
C PRO A 65 27.87 10.74 11.55
N GLN A 66 28.25 11.56 12.53
CA GLN A 66 29.31 11.26 13.48
C GLN A 66 28.84 10.57 14.76
N ARG A 67 27.56 10.18 14.88
CA ARG A 67 27.08 9.45 16.08
C ARG A 67 27.83 8.14 16.34
N SER A 68 28.37 7.51 15.29
CA SER A 68 29.20 6.31 15.40
C SER A 68 30.71 6.61 15.47
N ALA A 69 31.13 7.87 15.35
CA ALA A 69 32.54 8.25 15.39
C ALA A 69 33.13 8.01 16.79
N GLY A 70 34.27 7.32 16.84
CA GLY A 70 34.95 6.98 18.10
C GLY A 70 34.28 5.87 18.93
N GLY A 71 33.22 5.23 18.42
CA GLY A 71 32.56 4.09 19.08
C GLY A 71 33.52 2.94 19.38
N GLY A 72 34.37 2.58 18.40
CA GLY A 72 35.38 1.52 18.59
C GLY A 72 36.40 1.83 19.69
N ALA A 73 36.84 3.09 19.81
CA ALA A 73 37.77 3.50 20.86
C ALA A 73 37.10 3.54 22.25
N ARG A 74 35.77 3.74 22.32
CA ARG A 74 35.02 3.64 23.57
C ARG A 74 34.90 2.19 24.02
N VAL A 75 34.51 1.29 23.12
CA VAL A 75 34.43 -0.16 23.39
C VAL A 75 35.79 -0.73 23.78
N ALA A 76 36.86 -0.37 23.08
CA ALA A 76 38.21 -0.83 23.41
C ALA A 76 38.64 -0.43 24.83
N ARG A 77 38.30 0.79 25.28
CA ARG A 77 38.57 1.24 26.65
C ARG A 77 37.76 0.46 27.70
N GLU A 78 36.49 0.19 27.42
CA GLU A 78 35.64 -0.60 28.30
C GLU A 78 36.14 -2.04 28.44
N LEU A 79 36.60 -2.66 27.35
CA LEU A 79 37.19 -3.99 27.37
C LEU A 79 38.50 -4.05 28.18
N VAL A 80 39.36 -3.04 28.05
CA VAL A 80 40.58 -2.94 28.87
C VAL A 80 40.22 -2.80 30.36
N ALA A 81 39.29 -1.91 30.69
CA ALA A 81 38.83 -1.69 32.07
C ALA A 81 38.11 -2.91 32.69
N GLN A 82 37.62 -3.84 31.88
CA GLN A 82 37.08 -5.13 32.34
C GLN A 82 38.17 -6.18 32.56
N ARG A 83 39.29 -6.09 31.84
CA ARG A 83 40.42 -7.02 31.97
C ARG A 83 41.31 -6.72 33.18
N ASP A 84 41.36 -5.46 33.58
CA ASP A 84 42.14 -4.99 34.74
C ASP A 84 41.34 -5.06 36.06
N ARG A 85 40.20 -5.76 36.06
CA ARG A 85 39.32 -6.04 37.20
C ARG A 85 39.41 -7.50 37.61
#